data_AF-A0AAV1N6T8-F1
#
_entry.id   AF-A0AAV1N6T8-F1
#
_cell.length_a   1.000
_cell.length_b   1.000
_cell.length_c   1.000
_cell.angle_alpha   90.00
_cell.angle_beta   90.00
_cell.angle_gamma   90.00
#
_symmetry.space_group_name_H-M   'P 1'
#
loop_
_entity.id
_entity.type
_entity.pdbx_description
1 polymer ?
#
loop_
_entity_poly.entity_id
_entity_poly.type
_entity_poly.pdbx_seq_one_letter_code
_entity_poly.pdbx_strand_id
1 'polypeptide(L)'
;MAEFGGKSGRRAEEHDGTNSSDIPEPACSTGEPAVKVPRGLWASNNDRRRKLVLHVDLNNTILVSDAVTGQGTVAALDYFLTTVTWGKMSQQGKWEWLSDSPSLLPPCEGAVSYYSQFGRIPGFTSAAGRRFRGVLDEHLDLLRWPEDVKGDAELSVKGEDGRLYHWILPSFFQLLKDLVQEEREFAILFRTFGSDLPRVLKAVSRALSKGAHPLFPDLPDLKLSVNLTPGKIRCDKRAIVLTRAEDRVSTRDGERGLYQYLSSVQGLGGFQDHFDWWASNTFSIRGGKPLWVDPFDQHIQHIFIDDNIRQNDEDTIVQPKVFVDPGGANTRTASTSELYDITLVQNDLLRAISDPNYFTERIRICQENYERNLQQGAG
;
A
#
# COMPACT_ATOMS: atom_id res chain seq x y z
N MET A 1 -0.75 -62.99 -18.55
CA MET A 1 0.07 -62.76 -19.75
C MET A 1 1.20 -61.85 -19.32
N ALA A 2 2.25 -62.46 -18.77
CA ALA A 2 3.51 -62.78 -19.45
C ALA A 2 4.39 -61.52 -19.51
N GLU A 3 5.22 -61.28 -18.46
CA GLU A 3 6.60 -61.81 -18.30
C GLU A 3 7.62 -60.94 -19.07
N PHE A 4 8.86 -60.66 -18.67
CA PHE A 4 9.74 -61.00 -17.54
C PHE A 4 10.85 -59.90 -17.59
N GLY A 5 11.35 -59.36 -16.46
CA GLY A 5 12.56 -59.88 -15.78
C GLY A 5 13.84 -59.21 -16.33
N GLY A 6 14.77 -58.65 -15.57
CA GLY A 6 15.02 -58.61 -14.14
C GLY A 6 16.53 -58.66 -13.88
N LYS A 7 17.00 -57.89 -12.87
CA LYS A 7 18.12 -58.20 -11.95
C LYS A 7 19.54 -58.32 -12.57
N SER A 8 20.67 -58.08 -11.89
CA SER A 8 21.01 -57.73 -10.51
C SER A 8 22.53 -57.61 -10.41
N GLY A 9 23.01 -56.65 -9.59
CA GLY A 9 24.16 -56.83 -8.67
C GLY A 9 25.56 -56.60 -9.24
N ARG A 10 26.61 -56.34 -8.46
CA ARG A 10 26.88 -55.82 -7.09
C ARG A 10 28.41 -56.03 -6.92
N ARG A 11 29.07 -55.12 -6.18
CA ARG A 11 30.40 -55.24 -5.49
C ARG A 11 31.67 -55.10 -6.38
N ALA A 12 32.54 -54.11 -6.12
CA ALA A 12 33.56 -53.93 -5.05
C ALA A 12 34.91 -54.51 -5.56
N GLU A 13 36.02 -53.77 -5.62
CA GLU A 13 37.05 -53.47 -4.59
C GLU A 13 38.19 -52.74 -5.34
N GLU A 14 38.74 -51.62 -4.83
CA GLU A 14 40.03 -51.46 -4.10
C GLU A 14 41.25 -51.03 -4.94
N HIS A 15 42.14 -50.32 -4.23
CA HIS A 15 43.53 -49.89 -4.49
C HIS A 15 43.73 -48.51 -5.14
N ASP A 16 44.23 -47.45 -4.45
CA ASP A 16 45.51 -47.27 -3.70
C ASP A 16 46.70 -47.18 -4.68
N GLY A 17 47.62 -46.21 -4.72
CA GLY A 17 47.87 -45.01 -3.93
C GLY A 17 49.09 -44.25 -4.54
N THR A 18 49.19 -42.96 -4.18
CA THR A 18 50.40 -42.17 -3.84
C THR A 18 51.67 -42.06 -4.72
N ASN A 19 52.15 -40.79 -4.80
CA ASN A 19 53.55 -40.29 -4.80
C ASN A 19 54.38 -40.40 -6.10
N SER A 20 55.29 -39.48 -6.47
CA SER A 20 55.80 -38.18 -5.98
C SER A 20 56.71 -37.58 -7.08
N SER A 21 56.76 -36.24 -7.16
CA SER A 21 57.88 -35.33 -7.56
C SER A 21 58.90 -35.70 -8.66
N ASP A 22 59.12 -34.79 -9.62
CA ASP A 22 60.42 -34.10 -9.85
C ASP A 22 60.32 -32.99 -10.94
N ILE A 23 61.06 -31.89 -10.72
CA ILE A 23 61.16 -30.57 -11.41
C ILE A 23 62.46 -30.57 -12.27
N PRO A 24 62.63 -29.93 -13.47
CA PRO A 24 62.66 -28.45 -13.64
C PRO A 24 62.27 -27.79 -15.01
N GLU A 25 61.95 -26.50 -14.89
CA GLU A 25 61.83 -25.41 -15.90
C GLU A 25 63.13 -25.12 -16.71
N PRO A 26 63.22 -24.21 -17.73
CA PRO A 26 62.35 -23.04 -18.02
C PRO A 26 62.10 -22.66 -19.52
N ALA A 27 61.08 -21.82 -19.78
CA ALA A 27 61.17 -20.67 -20.70
C ALA A 27 59.87 -19.82 -20.72
N CYS A 28 60.05 -18.50 -20.48
CA CYS A 28 59.24 -17.31 -20.80
C CYS A 28 58.11 -17.46 -21.85
N SER A 29 57.02 -16.70 -21.88
CA SER A 29 56.46 -15.56 -21.14
C SER A 29 55.07 -15.33 -21.79
N THR A 30 54.00 -14.98 -21.09
CA THR A 30 53.45 -13.61 -20.96
C THR A 30 52.03 -13.70 -20.36
N GLY A 31 51.62 -12.63 -19.65
CA GLY A 31 50.51 -12.52 -18.68
C GLY A 31 49.09 -12.82 -19.19
N GLU A 32 48.05 -12.92 -18.35
CA GLU A 32 47.72 -12.24 -17.09
C GLU A 32 46.66 -13.06 -16.29
N PRO A 33 46.32 -12.70 -15.03
CA PRO A 33 46.11 -13.68 -13.97
C PRO A 33 44.66 -14.11 -13.72
N ALA A 34 44.54 -15.37 -13.31
CA ALA A 34 43.40 -15.88 -12.56
C ALA A 34 43.34 -15.20 -11.18
N VAL A 35 42.32 -14.39 -10.94
CA VAL A 35 41.97 -13.94 -9.58
C VAL A 35 41.01 -14.97 -8.98
N LYS A 36 41.56 -15.85 -8.14
CA LYS A 36 40.80 -16.53 -7.10
C LYS A 36 40.35 -15.48 -6.08
N VAL A 37 39.07 -15.12 -6.09
CA VAL A 37 38.49 -14.34 -4.99
C VAL A 37 37.96 -15.31 -3.92
N PRO A 38 38.22 -15.06 -2.62
CA PRO A 38 37.95 -16.01 -1.56
C PRO A 38 36.45 -16.30 -1.40
N ARG A 39 36.13 -17.55 -1.02
CA ARG A 39 34.91 -17.86 -0.28
C ARG A 39 34.97 -17.10 1.06
N GLY A 40 34.54 -15.85 1.04
CA GLY A 40 34.22 -15.08 2.22
C GLY A 40 32.96 -15.66 2.84
N LEU A 41 33.14 -16.48 3.87
CA LEU A 41 32.16 -16.71 4.92
C LEU A 41 31.78 -15.36 5.53
N TRP A 42 30.77 -14.71 4.98
CA TRP A 42 29.96 -13.75 5.73
C TRP A 42 28.74 -14.52 6.20
N ALA A 43 28.95 -15.27 7.28
CA ALA A 43 27.85 -15.74 8.09
C ALA A 43 27.16 -14.50 8.70
N SER A 44 25.91 -14.29 8.29
CA SER A 44 24.83 -13.68 9.06
C SER A 44 25.10 -12.32 9.71
N ASN A 45 24.92 -11.24 8.94
CA ASN A 45 24.01 -10.22 9.45
C ASN A 45 22.62 -10.72 9.16
N ASN A 46 21.96 -11.26 10.17
CA ASN A 46 20.51 -11.34 10.15
C ASN A 46 20.01 -9.89 10.31
N ASP A 47 20.18 -9.07 9.26
CA ASP A 47 19.60 -7.73 9.16
C ASP A 47 18.09 -7.94 9.11
N ARG A 48 17.48 -8.01 10.29
CA ARG A 48 16.02 -8.07 10.41
C ARG A 48 15.48 -6.80 9.78
N ARG A 49 15.01 -6.92 8.54
CA ARG A 49 14.26 -5.87 7.85
C ARG A 49 13.16 -5.38 8.79
N ARG A 50 13.00 -4.06 8.92
CA ARG A 50 11.94 -3.45 9.74
C ARG A 50 10.59 -4.08 9.39
N LYS A 51 9.80 -4.38 10.42
CA LYS A 51 8.40 -4.73 10.26
C LYS A 51 7.66 -3.54 9.66
N LEU A 52 6.81 -3.80 8.68
CA LEU A 52 5.96 -2.79 8.08
C LEU A 52 4.58 -2.76 8.75
N VAL A 53 4.13 -1.59 9.16
CA VAL A 53 2.74 -1.37 9.58
C VAL A 53 2.09 -0.46 8.55
N LEU A 54 1.33 -1.07 7.64
CA LEU A 54 0.70 -0.37 6.53
C LEU A 54 -0.69 0.10 6.95
N HIS A 55 -0.89 1.41 6.98
CA HIS A 55 -2.18 2.06 7.18
C HIS A 55 -2.75 2.33 5.79
N VAL A 56 -3.86 1.68 5.45
CA VAL A 56 -4.41 1.71 4.09
C VAL A 56 -5.81 2.30 4.16
N ASP A 57 -6.02 3.45 3.53
CA ASP A 57 -7.37 3.97 3.35
C ASP A 57 -8.21 3.06 2.43
N LEU A 58 -9.53 3.23 2.46
CA LEU A 58 -10.43 2.43 1.65
C LEU A 58 -10.80 3.11 0.32
N ASN A 59 -11.50 4.23 0.36
CA ASN A 59 -12.15 4.80 -0.82
C ASN A 59 -11.12 5.49 -1.71
N ASN A 60 -11.21 5.26 -3.02
CA ASN A 60 -10.19 5.67 -4.02
C ASN A 60 -8.76 5.18 -3.73
N THR A 61 -8.57 4.34 -2.72
CA THR A 61 -7.28 3.73 -2.37
C THR A 61 -7.29 2.26 -2.77
N ILE A 62 -8.13 1.44 -2.14
CA ILE A 62 -8.32 0.02 -2.53
C ILE A 62 -9.75 -0.28 -2.97
N LEU A 63 -10.68 0.68 -2.86
CA LEU A 63 -12.07 0.56 -3.30
C LEU A 63 -12.39 1.63 -4.35
N VAL A 64 -13.11 1.24 -5.40
CA VAL A 64 -13.66 2.15 -6.41
C VAL A 64 -15.17 2.19 -6.25
N SER A 65 -15.60 2.76 -5.13
CA SER A 65 -17.00 3.00 -4.77
C SER A 65 -17.03 3.97 -3.60
N ASP A 66 -18.12 4.70 -3.43
CA ASP A 66 -18.31 5.53 -2.25
C ASP A 66 -19.67 5.25 -1.61
N ALA A 67 -19.66 4.47 -0.54
CA ALA A 67 -20.88 4.14 0.20
C ALA A 67 -21.48 5.33 0.94
N VAL A 68 -20.70 6.36 1.28
CA VAL A 68 -21.19 7.57 1.95
C VAL A 68 -22.04 8.39 0.99
N THR A 69 -21.62 8.48 -0.27
CA THR A 69 -22.34 9.26 -1.28
C THR A 69 -23.19 8.40 -2.21
N GLY A 70 -23.21 7.09 -1.99
CA GLY A 70 -24.02 6.11 -2.74
C GLY A 70 -23.55 5.88 -4.18
N GLN A 71 -22.30 6.24 -4.52
CA GLN A 71 -21.76 6.01 -5.86
C GLN A 71 -21.32 4.55 -6.04
N GLY A 72 -21.77 3.95 -7.13
CA GLY A 72 -21.18 2.74 -7.67
C GLY A 72 -19.88 3.02 -8.42
N THR A 73 -19.30 1.97 -8.96
CA THR A 73 -17.94 1.98 -9.53
C THR A 73 -17.78 2.94 -10.70
N VAL A 74 -18.78 3.02 -11.59
CA VAL A 74 -18.70 3.89 -12.76
C VAL A 74 -18.73 5.36 -12.33
N ALA A 75 -19.67 5.72 -11.46
CA ALA A 75 -19.80 7.09 -10.99
C ALA A 75 -18.64 7.52 -10.09
N ALA A 76 -18.08 6.61 -9.30
CA ALA A 76 -16.93 6.88 -8.44
C ALA A 76 -15.66 7.17 -9.27
N LEU A 77 -15.38 6.35 -10.29
CA LEU A 77 -14.22 6.56 -11.15
C LEU A 77 -14.38 7.78 -12.07
N ASP A 78 -15.58 8.01 -12.63
CA ASP A 78 -15.89 9.21 -13.40
C ASP A 78 -15.72 10.48 -12.54
N TYR A 79 -16.12 10.42 -11.27
CA TYR A 79 -15.87 11.48 -10.30
C TYR A 79 -14.39 11.66 -10.00
N PHE A 80 -13.64 10.59 -9.74
CA PHE A 80 -12.20 10.65 -9.48
C PHE A 80 -11.46 11.39 -10.59
N LEU A 81 -11.83 11.18 -11.86
CA LEU A 81 -11.21 11.90 -12.98
C LEU A 81 -11.36 13.43 -12.89
N THR A 82 -12.39 13.96 -12.21
CA THR A 82 -12.51 15.42 -12.00
C THR A 82 -11.43 15.97 -11.07
N THR A 83 -10.87 15.15 -10.17
CA THR A 83 -9.87 15.57 -9.19
C THR A 83 -8.45 15.53 -9.74
N VAL A 84 -8.21 14.73 -10.78
CA VAL A 84 -6.89 14.53 -11.42
C VAL A 84 -6.81 15.08 -12.85
N THR A 85 -7.79 15.88 -13.27
CA THR A 85 -7.77 16.56 -14.59
C THR A 85 -7.71 18.07 -14.40
N TRP A 86 -6.89 18.73 -15.20
CA TRP A 86 -6.39 20.07 -14.91
C TRP A 86 -6.72 21.08 -16.01
N GLY A 87 -7.05 22.29 -15.58
CA GLY A 87 -7.29 23.40 -16.48
C GLY A 87 -7.13 24.74 -15.79
N LYS A 88 -7.58 25.80 -16.47
CA LYS A 88 -7.63 27.17 -15.96
C LYS A 88 -8.81 27.92 -16.55
N MET A 89 -9.23 28.97 -15.85
CA MET A 89 -10.17 29.94 -16.41
C MET A 89 -9.40 30.97 -17.25
N SER A 90 -9.82 31.14 -18.50
CA SER A 90 -9.30 32.18 -19.37
C SER A 90 -9.73 33.56 -18.88
N GLN A 91 -9.09 34.62 -19.41
CA GLN A 91 -9.48 36.01 -19.10
C GLN A 91 -10.95 36.32 -19.48
N GLN A 92 -11.53 35.54 -20.39
CA GLN A 92 -12.93 35.67 -20.82
C GLN A 92 -13.88 34.80 -19.98
N GLY A 93 -13.39 34.17 -18.90
CA GLY A 93 -14.19 33.31 -18.04
C GLY A 93 -14.55 31.96 -18.67
N LYS A 94 -13.74 31.45 -19.62
CA LYS A 94 -13.96 30.13 -20.22
C LYS A 94 -12.94 29.11 -19.68
N TRP A 95 -13.40 27.89 -19.46
CA TRP A 95 -12.50 26.80 -19.07
C TRP A 95 -11.60 26.38 -20.24
N GLU A 96 -10.30 26.30 -19.96
CA GLU A 96 -9.26 25.81 -20.86
C GLU A 96 -8.55 24.62 -20.22
N TRP A 97 -8.55 23.48 -20.91
CA TRP A 97 -7.81 22.30 -20.48
C TRP A 97 -6.31 22.52 -20.66
N LEU A 98 -5.53 22.14 -19.64
CA LEU A 98 -4.07 22.26 -19.66
C LEU A 98 -3.37 20.96 -20.02
N SER A 99 -4.09 19.84 -19.95
CA SER A 99 -3.59 18.50 -20.28
C SER A 99 -4.72 17.64 -20.84
N ASP A 100 -4.37 16.74 -21.75
CA ASP A 100 -5.25 15.66 -22.24
C ASP A 100 -5.06 14.35 -21.46
N SER A 101 -4.09 14.31 -20.53
CA SER A 101 -3.84 13.18 -19.64
C SER A 101 -4.09 13.58 -18.18
N PRO A 102 -4.73 12.70 -17.37
CA PRO A 102 -4.85 12.92 -15.94
C PRO A 102 -3.48 12.83 -15.25
N SER A 103 -3.35 13.50 -14.12
CA SER A 103 -2.17 13.45 -13.26
C SER A 103 -2.54 13.76 -11.81
N LEU A 104 -1.86 13.12 -10.86
CA LEU A 104 -2.07 13.41 -9.43
C LEU A 104 -1.67 14.84 -9.06
N LEU A 105 -0.63 15.36 -9.70
CA LEU A 105 -0.11 16.70 -9.46
C LEU A 105 -0.51 17.64 -10.60
N PRO A 106 -0.70 18.93 -10.31
CA PRO A 106 -0.93 19.93 -11.34
C PRO A 106 0.24 19.95 -12.33
N PRO A 107 -0.03 20.05 -13.65
CA PRO A 107 1.02 20.06 -14.67
C PRO A 107 1.86 21.35 -14.66
N CYS A 108 1.34 22.44 -14.11
CA CYS A 108 2.04 23.71 -13.97
C CYS A 108 1.45 24.57 -12.84
N GLU A 109 2.17 25.61 -12.45
CA GLU A 109 1.67 26.62 -11.51
C GLU A 109 0.38 27.28 -12.03
N GLY A 110 -0.57 27.53 -11.13
CA GLY A 110 -1.87 28.12 -11.46
C GLY A 110 -2.87 27.17 -12.12
N ALA A 111 -2.49 25.92 -12.41
CA ALA A 111 -3.45 24.90 -12.81
C ALA A 111 -4.38 24.57 -11.63
N VAL A 112 -5.68 24.46 -11.92
CA VAL A 112 -6.69 24.02 -10.96
C VAL A 112 -7.34 22.74 -11.46
N SER A 113 -7.68 21.84 -10.54
CA SER A 113 -8.42 20.64 -10.92
C SER A 113 -9.84 21.02 -11.36
N TYR A 114 -10.45 20.23 -12.23
CA TYR A 114 -11.83 20.45 -12.64
C TYR A 114 -12.78 20.44 -11.43
N TYR A 115 -12.53 19.53 -10.48
CA TYR A 115 -13.26 19.44 -9.22
C TYR A 115 -13.14 20.72 -8.38
N SER A 116 -11.93 21.25 -8.18
CA SER A 116 -11.76 22.46 -7.37
C SER A 116 -12.48 23.67 -7.98
N GLN A 117 -12.59 23.72 -9.32
CA GLN A 117 -13.23 24.83 -10.03
C GLN A 117 -14.76 24.72 -10.09
N PHE A 118 -15.30 23.52 -10.30
CA PHE A 118 -16.74 23.33 -10.58
C PHE A 118 -17.45 22.44 -9.55
N GLY A 119 -16.72 21.90 -8.59
CA GLY A 119 -17.21 20.92 -7.64
C GLY A 119 -17.52 19.58 -8.28
N ARG A 120 -18.38 18.82 -7.61
CA ARG A 120 -18.80 17.49 -8.04
C ARG A 120 -19.89 17.58 -9.11
N ILE A 121 -19.59 17.06 -10.30
CA ILE A 121 -20.54 17.00 -11.42
C ILE A 121 -20.71 15.55 -11.88
N PRO A 122 -21.93 14.99 -11.84
CA PRO A 122 -22.20 13.66 -12.39
C PRO A 122 -22.00 13.61 -13.90
N GLY A 123 -21.48 12.50 -14.42
CA GLY A 123 -21.35 12.27 -15.86
C GLY A 123 -20.29 13.17 -16.50
N PHE A 124 -19.19 13.42 -15.80
CA PHE A 124 -18.09 14.27 -16.22
C PHE A 124 -17.59 13.89 -17.62
N THR A 125 -17.25 12.61 -17.83
CA THR A 125 -16.77 12.10 -19.12
C THR A 125 -17.85 12.00 -20.19
N SER A 126 -19.13 12.17 -19.84
CA SER A 126 -20.22 12.27 -20.80
C SER A 126 -20.44 13.71 -21.31
N ALA A 127 -19.89 14.70 -20.60
CA ALA A 127 -20.09 16.12 -20.87
C ALA A 127 -18.75 16.88 -20.97
N ALA A 128 -18.39 17.66 -19.95
CA ALA A 128 -17.25 18.57 -19.99
C ALA A 128 -15.90 17.84 -20.13
N GLY A 129 -15.80 16.66 -19.52
CA GLY A 129 -14.62 15.80 -19.52
C GLY A 129 -14.57 14.78 -20.66
N ARG A 130 -15.32 14.97 -21.75
CA ARG A 130 -15.45 13.97 -22.84
C ARG A 130 -14.12 13.44 -23.38
N ARG A 131 -13.07 14.27 -23.37
CA ARG A 131 -11.72 13.89 -23.78
C ARG A 131 -11.10 12.78 -22.91
N PHE A 132 -11.49 12.69 -21.64
CA PHE A 132 -11.00 11.68 -20.69
C PHE A 132 -11.85 10.41 -20.69
N ARG A 133 -12.84 10.30 -21.59
CA ARG A 133 -13.72 9.13 -21.66
C ARG A 133 -12.95 7.84 -21.92
N GLY A 134 -11.93 7.89 -22.78
CA GLY A 134 -11.07 6.73 -23.05
C GLY A 134 -10.37 6.21 -21.79
N VAL A 135 -9.90 7.11 -20.92
CA VAL A 135 -9.29 6.74 -19.64
C VAL A 135 -10.31 6.04 -18.74
N LEU A 136 -11.53 6.56 -18.64
CA LEU A 136 -12.59 5.92 -17.85
C LEU A 136 -12.88 4.51 -18.36
N ASP A 137 -13.11 4.36 -19.67
CA ASP A 137 -13.48 3.07 -20.26
C ASP A 137 -12.36 2.04 -20.10
N GLU A 138 -11.10 2.42 -20.35
CA GLU A 138 -9.91 1.57 -20.13
C GLU A 138 -9.83 1.06 -18.69
N HIS A 139 -9.97 1.95 -17.71
CA HIS A 139 -9.82 1.57 -16.30
C HIS A 139 -11.02 0.79 -15.78
N LEU A 140 -12.23 1.06 -16.29
CA LEU A 140 -13.39 0.20 -16.01
C LEU A 140 -13.18 -1.21 -16.56
N ASP A 141 -12.62 -1.34 -17.77
CA ASP A 141 -12.35 -2.65 -18.36
C ASP A 141 -11.32 -3.45 -17.54
N LEU A 142 -10.29 -2.78 -17.00
CA LEU A 142 -9.31 -3.39 -16.09
C LEU A 142 -9.91 -3.80 -14.72
N LEU A 143 -10.94 -3.09 -14.26
CA LEU A 143 -11.66 -3.40 -13.03
C LEU A 143 -12.69 -4.53 -13.17
N ARG A 144 -12.96 -5.01 -14.38
CA ARG A 144 -14.05 -5.97 -14.60
C ARG A 144 -13.82 -7.27 -13.87
N TRP A 145 -14.87 -7.71 -13.19
CA TRP A 145 -14.95 -9.08 -12.73
C TRP A 145 -15.03 -10.03 -13.94
N PRO A 146 -14.32 -11.17 -13.95
CA PRO A 146 -14.33 -12.10 -15.08
C PRO A 146 -15.75 -12.54 -15.47
N GLU A 147 -16.10 -12.43 -16.76
CA GLU A 147 -17.48 -12.67 -17.25
C GLU A 147 -17.96 -14.11 -17.01
N ASP A 148 -17.07 -15.09 -17.15
CA ASP A 148 -17.37 -16.51 -16.98
C ASP A 148 -17.43 -16.96 -15.51
N VAL A 149 -17.19 -16.04 -14.57
CA VAL A 149 -17.19 -16.34 -13.14
C VAL A 149 -18.40 -15.69 -12.48
N LYS A 150 -19.21 -16.51 -11.81
CA LYS A 150 -20.33 -16.03 -11.00
C LYS A 150 -19.84 -15.00 -9.98
N GLY A 151 -20.49 -13.85 -9.94
CA GLY A 151 -20.17 -12.79 -8.98
C GLY A 151 -20.23 -13.24 -7.53
N ASP A 152 -19.26 -12.77 -6.74
CA ASP A 152 -19.21 -12.97 -5.30
C ASP A 152 -19.73 -11.73 -4.56
N ALA A 153 -20.70 -11.90 -3.67
CA ALA A 153 -21.39 -10.77 -3.03
C ALA A 153 -20.47 -9.87 -2.18
N GLU A 154 -19.36 -10.40 -1.68
CA GLU A 154 -18.42 -9.65 -0.85
C GLU A 154 -17.25 -9.09 -1.67
N LEU A 155 -16.83 -9.77 -2.75
CA LEU A 155 -15.64 -9.40 -3.53
C LEU A 155 -15.96 -8.65 -4.83
N SER A 156 -17.23 -8.61 -5.24
CA SER A 156 -17.67 -7.95 -6.45
C SER A 156 -18.78 -6.94 -6.19
N VAL A 157 -18.91 -5.98 -7.11
CA VAL A 157 -19.94 -4.95 -7.07
C VAL A 157 -20.51 -4.74 -8.47
N LYS A 158 -21.83 -4.59 -8.57
CA LYS A 158 -22.50 -4.28 -9.82
C LYS A 158 -22.48 -2.78 -10.03
N GLY A 159 -21.89 -2.32 -11.13
CA GLY A 159 -21.86 -0.91 -11.51
C GLY A 159 -23.18 -0.45 -12.12
N GLU A 160 -23.28 0.85 -12.32
CA GLU A 160 -24.44 1.54 -12.88
C GLU A 160 -24.75 1.12 -14.32
N ASP A 161 -23.72 0.70 -15.06
CA ASP A 161 -23.84 0.15 -16.42
C ASP A 161 -24.29 -1.32 -16.45
N GLY A 162 -24.53 -1.91 -15.28
CA GLY A 162 -24.98 -3.28 -15.12
C GLY A 162 -23.85 -4.33 -15.18
N ARG A 163 -22.60 -3.93 -15.43
CA ARG A 163 -21.44 -4.82 -15.40
C ARG A 163 -21.01 -5.08 -13.96
N LEU A 164 -20.22 -6.14 -13.79
CA LEU A 164 -19.67 -6.54 -12.50
C LEU A 164 -18.19 -6.18 -12.44
N TYR A 165 -17.78 -5.61 -11.31
CA TYR A 165 -16.42 -5.12 -11.06
C TYR A 165 -15.84 -5.75 -9.79
N HIS A 166 -14.51 -5.83 -9.73
CA HIS A 166 -13.79 -6.09 -8.49
C HIS A 166 -14.10 -4.99 -7.48
N TRP A 167 -14.60 -5.35 -6.29
CA TRP A 167 -14.92 -4.36 -5.26
C TRP A 167 -13.65 -3.85 -4.54
N ILE A 168 -12.70 -4.76 -4.29
CA ILE A 168 -11.35 -4.44 -3.82
C ILE A 168 -10.39 -4.57 -5.00
N LEU A 169 -9.50 -3.59 -5.18
CA LEU A 169 -8.52 -3.58 -6.28
C LEU A 169 -7.67 -4.86 -6.30
N PRO A 170 -7.48 -5.49 -7.47
CA PRO A 170 -6.58 -6.65 -7.61
C PRO A 170 -5.15 -6.41 -7.11
N SER A 171 -4.60 -5.21 -7.34
CA SER A 171 -3.25 -4.82 -6.88
C SER A 171 -3.08 -4.88 -5.36
N PHE A 172 -4.16 -4.73 -4.57
CA PHE A 172 -4.09 -4.94 -3.12
C PHE A 172 -3.82 -6.41 -2.76
N PHE A 173 -4.44 -7.36 -3.46
CA PHE A 173 -4.18 -8.78 -3.22
C PHE A 173 -2.80 -9.19 -3.73
N GLN A 174 -2.33 -8.58 -4.83
CA GLN A 174 -0.96 -8.75 -5.30
C GLN A 174 0.06 -8.28 -4.25
N LEU A 175 -0.17 -7.12 -3.61
CA LEU A 175 0.66 -6.65 -2.49
C LEU A 175 0.80 -7.70 -1.37
N LEU A 176 -0.29 -8.39 -1.01
CA LEU A 176 -0.23 -9.44 0.03
C LEU A 176 0.70 -10.59 -0.38
N LYS A 177 0.63 -11.00 -1.65
CA LYS A 177 1.50 -12.05 -2.20
C LYS A 177 2.95 -11.60 -2.17
N ASP A 178 3.23 -10.38 -2.63
CA ASP A 178 4.58 -9.84 -2.70
C ASP A 178 5.22 -9.74 -1.30
N LEU A 179 4.50 -9.20 -0.31
CA LEU A 179 5.01 -9.08 1.06
C LEU A 179 5.33 -10.44 1.70
N VAL A 180 4.50 -11.45 1.46
CA VAL A 180 4.75 -12.82 1.96
C VAL A 180 5.92 -13.47 1.22
N GLN A 181 5.99 -13.32 -0.10
CA GLN A 181 7.08 -13.86 -0.92
C GLN A 181 8.43 -13.22 -0.58
N GLU A 182 8.43 -11.93 -0.21
CA GLU A 182 9.62 -11.23 0.28
C GLU A 182 9.99 -11.56 1.73
N GLU A 183 9.28 -12.49 2.37
CA GLU A 183 9.44 -12.90 3.78
C GLU A 183 9.41 -11.70 4.74
N ARG A 184 8.55 -10.71 4.45
CA ARG A 184 8.44 -9.50 5.26
C ARG A 184 7.56 -9.76 6.47
N GLU A 185 8.01 -9.29 7.64
CA GLU A 185 7.09 -9.10 8.75
C GLU A 185 6.24 -7.85 8.48
N PHE A 186 4.92 -8.00 8.47
CA PHE A 186 4.02 -6.87 8.24
C PHE A 186 2.68 -7.01 8.97
N ALA A 187 2.01 -5.88 9.12
CA ALA A 187 0.60 -5.80 9.46
C ALA A 187 -0.09 -4.77 8.58
N ILE A 188 -1.37 -4.99 8.25
CA ILE A 188 -2.20 -4.03 7.52
C ILE A 188 -3.34 -3.57 8.42
N LEU A 189 -3.47 -2.26 8.55
CA LEU A 189 -4.51 -1.57 9.26
C LEU A 189 -5.33 -0.77 8.26
N PHE A 190 -6.51 -1.27 7.91
CA PHE A 190 -7.48 -0.50 7.15
C PHE A 190 -7.95 0.70 7.97
N ARG A 191 -7.94 1.89 7.35
CA ARG A 191 -8.34 3.16 7.95
C ARG A 191 -9.49 3.70 7.14
N THR A 192 -10.51 4.26 7.78
CA THR A 192 -11.61 4.88 7.04
C THR A 192 -12.42 5.78 7.96
N PHE A 193 -12.87 6.92 7.45
CA PHE A 193 -13.92 7.70 8.11
C PHE A 193 -15.33 7.11 7.87
N GLY A 194 -15.48 6.31 6.82
CA GLY A 194 -16.75 5.75 6.36
C GLY A 194 -17.20 4.50 7.12
N SER A 195 -18.12 3.74 6.51
CA SER A 195 -18.77 2.58 7.13
C SER A 195 -18.39 1.23 6.50
N ASP A 196 -17.52 1.23 5.49
CA ASP A 196 -17.20 0.05 4.68
C ASP A 196 -16.30 -0.98 5.37
N LEU A 197 -15.63 -0.59 6.46
CA LEU A 197 -14.64 -1.42 7.15
C LEU A 197 -15.13 -2.85 7.48
N PRO A 198 -16.32 -3.08 8.04
CA PRO A 198 -16.78 -4.45 8.32
C PRO A 198 -16.92 -5.31 7.06
N ARG A 199 -17.33 -4.72 5.93
CA ARG A 199 -17.47 -5.43 4.65
C ARG A 199 -16.10 -5.72 4.05
N VAL A 200 -15.16 -4.77 4.10
CA VAL A 200 -13.76 -5.00 3.67
C VAL A 200 -13.12 -6.16 4.44
N LEU A 201 -13.24 -6.17 5.77
CA LEU A 201 -12.69 -7.26 6.59
C LEU A 201 -13.27 -8.63 6.21
N LYS A 202 -14.58 -8.71 5.96
CA LYS A 202 -15.24 -9.95 5.49
C LYS A 202 -14.76 -10.37 4.10
N ALA A 203 -14.67 -9.44 3.16
CA ALA A 203 -14.23 -9.69 1.80
C ALA A 203 -12.78 -10.21 1.77
N VAL A 204 -11.87 -9.51 2.46
CA VAL A 204 -10.46 -9.92 2.57
C VAL A 204 -10.32 -11.27 3.29
N SER A 205 -11.05 -11.49 4.39
CA SER A 205 -11.07 -12.80 5.07
C SER A 205 -11.56 -13.92 4.16
N ARG A 206 -12.59 -13.66 3.35
CA ARG A 206 -13.13 -14.64 2.39
C ARG A 206 -12.12 -14.97 1.30
N ALA A 207 -11.43 -13.98 0.76
CA ALA A 207 -10.34 -14.18 -0.21
C ALA A 207 -9.21 -15.01 0.39
N LEU A 208 -8.72 -14.63 1.58
CA LEU A 208 -7.60 -15.29 2.27
C LEU A 208 -7.93 -16.68 2.86
N SER A 209 -9.18 -16.98 3.17
CA SER A 209 -9.53 -18.29 3.77
C SER A 209 -10.10 -19.30 2.79
N LYS A 210 -10.75 -18.84 1.71
CA LYS A 210 -11.47 -19.70 0.77
C LYS A 210 -10.94 -19.65 -0.65
N GLY A 211 -9.96 -18.80 -0.96
CA GLY A 211 -9.49 -18.59 -2.32
C GLY A 211 -10.62 -18.06 -3.22
N ALA A 212 -11.54 -17.29 -2.64
CA ALA A 212 -12.78 -16.88 -3.33
C ALA A 212 -12.56 -15.81 -4.42
N HIS A 213 -11.37 -15.20 -4.48
CA HIS A 213 -11.06 -14.22 -5.50
C HIS A 213 -10.57 -14.92 -6.78
N PRO A 214 -11.20 -14.71 -7.95
CA PRO A 214 -10.92 -15.49 -9.16
C PRO A 214 -9.51 -15.31 -9.70
N LEU A 215 -8.92 -14.12 -9.52
CA LEU A 215 -7.55 -13.83 -9.94
C LEU A 215 -6.49 -14.29 -8.93
N PHE A 216 -6.88 -14.61 -7.70
CA PHE A 216 -5.96 -14.98 -6.63
C PHE A 216 -6.50 -16.19 -5.84
N PRO A 217 -6.67 -17.35 -6.51
CA PRO A 217 -7.20 -18.55 -5.87
C PRO A 217 -6.23 -19.13 -4.81
N ASP A 218 -4.95 -18.77 -4.88
CA ASP A 218 -3.84 -19.24 -4.03
C ASP A 218 -3.65 -18.41 -2.75
N LEU A 219 -4.46 -17.37 -2.53
CA LEU A 219 -4.40 -16.57 -1.29
C LEU A 219 -4.46 -17.38 0.03
N PRO A 220 -5.17 -18.52 0.13
CA PRO A 220 -5.13 -19.37 1.31
C PRO A 220 -3.73 -19.88 1.70
N ASP A 221 -2.83 -20.01 0.72
CA ASP A 221 -1.48 -20.51 0.97
C ASP A 221 -0.61 -19.50 1.72
N LEU A 222 -1.00 -18.21 1.70
CA LEU A 222 -0.31 -17.13 2.43
C LEU A 222 -0.47 -17.23 3.96
N LYS A 223 -1.49 -17.96 4.45
CA LYS A 223 -1.77 -18.16 5.88
C LYS A 223 -1.88 -16.87 6.70
N LEU A 224 -2.33 -15.79 6.05
CA LEU A 224 -2.56 -14.49 6.70
C LEU A 224 -3.85 -14.53 7.52
N SER A 225 -3.81 -13.94 8.71
CA SER A 225 -4.97 -13.80 9.59
C SER A 225 -5.66 -12.45 9.41
N VAL A 226 -6.99 -12.43 9.56
CA VAL A 226 -7.80 -11.21 9.52
C VAL A 226 -8.58 -11.08 10.82
N ASN A 227 -8.37 -9.98 11.54
CA ASN A 227 -9.19 -9.62 12.70
C ASN A 227 -10.49 -8.96 12.21
N LEU A 228 -11.58 -9.72 12.29
CA LEU A 228 -12.91 -9.29 11.84
C LEU A 228 -13.58 -8.27 12.79
N THR A 229 -13.01 -8.00 13.97
CA THR A 229 -13.55 -7.04 14.92
C THR A 229 -13.06 -5.63 14.59
N PRO A 230 -13.92 -4.74 14.05
CA PRO A 230 -13.50 -3.39 13.70
C PRO A 230 -13.16 -2.61 14.96
N GLY A 231 -12.02 -1.93 14.96
CA GLY A 231 -11.70 -0.95 15.98
C GLY A 231 -12.27 0.43 15.66
N LYS A 232 -12.16 1.35 16.61
CA LYS A 232 -12.51 2.77 16.44
C LYS A 232 -11.40 3.64 17.02
N ILE A 233 -11.07 4.71 16.30
CA ILE A 233 -10.26 5.81 16.82
C ILE A 233 -11.15 7.02 16.99
N ARG A 234 -11.20 7.56 18.21
CA ARG A 234 -12.02 8.71 18.57
C ARG A 234 -11.15 9.77 19.21
N CYS A 235 -11.20 10.96 18.62
CA CYS A 235 -10.47 12.13 19.05
C CYS A 235 -11.38 13.09 19.81
N ASP A 236 -10.85 13.69 20.87
CA ASP A 236 -11.41 14.87 21.52
C ASP A 236 -10.28 15.89 21.79
N LYS A 237 -10.63 17.04 22.39
CA LYS A 237 -9.65 18.12 22.67
C LYS A 237 -8.52 17.72 23.64
N ARG A 238 -8.71 16.64 24.42
CA ARG A 238 -7.79 16.20 25.47
C ARG A 238 -7.00 14.97 25.06
N ALA A 239 -7.59 14.09 24.25
CA ALA A 239 -6.95 12.83 23.90
C ALA A 239 -7.48 12.20 22.61
N ILE A 240 -6.67 11.30 22.09
CA ILE A 240 -7.08 10.30 21.11
C ILE A 240 -7.27 8.99 21.87
N VAL A 241 -8.35 8.27 21.57
CA VAL A 241 -8.70 6.99 22.17
C VAL A 241 -8.91 5.97 21.06
N LEU A 242 -8.14 4.88 21.11
CA LEU A 242 -8.34 3.70 20.30
C LEU A 242 -9.08 2.66 21.12
N THR A 243 -10.09 2.03 20.50
CA THR A 243 -10.84 0.92 21.09
C THR A 243 -11.00 -0.22 20.10
N ARG A 244 -10.89 -1.47 20.57
CA ARG A 244 -11.21 -2.66 19.78
C ARG A 244 -11.49 -3.83 20.73
N ALA A 245 -12.68 -4.40 20.66
CA ALA A 245 -13.15 -5.35 21.68
C ALA A 245 -12.93 -4.77 23.10
N GLU A 246 -12.18 -5.48 23.95
CA GLU A 246 -11.83 -5.05 25.31
C GLU A 246 -10.61 -4.09 25.35
N ASP A 247 -9.85 -3.98 24.26
CA ASP A 247 -8.68 -3.10 24.21
C ASP A 247 -9.13 -1.64 24.23
N ARG A 248 -8.51 -0.85 25.10
CA ARG A 248 -8.67 0.61 25.15
C ARG A 248 -7.34 1.26 25.45
N VAL A 249 -6.85 2.07 24.52
CA VAL A 249 -5.57 2.80 24.64
C VAL A 249 -5.82 4.28 24.36
N SER A 250 -5.17 5.17 25.11
CA SER A 250 -5.40 6.61 25.00
C SER A 250 -4.11 7.42 25.13
N THR A 251 -4.09 8.59 24.50
CA THR A 251 -2.98 9.55 24.62
C THR A 251 -3.00 10.37 25.91
N ARG A 252 -3.95 10.14 26.83
CA ARG A 252 -4.02 10.85 28.12
C ARG A 252 -2.75 10.69 28.96
N ASP A 253 -2.14 9.51 28.87
CA ASP A 253 -0.92 9.15 29.59
C ASP A 253 0.33 9.25 28.69
N GLY A 254 0.22 9.94 27.54
CA GLY A 254 1.27 10.10 26.54
C GLY A 254 0.96 9.40 25.21
N GLU A 255 1.60 9.86 24.13
CA GLU A 255 1.35 9.39 22.75
C GLU A 255 1.89 7.97 22.50
N ARG A 256 2.87 7.53 23.30
CA ARG A 256 3.62 6.28 23.13
C ARG A 256 2.77 5.02 23.17
N GLY A 257 1.74 4.99 24.02
CA GLY A 257 0.88 3.81 24.17
C GLY A 257 0.17 3.45 22.86
N LEU A 258 -0.32 4.44 22.11
CA LEU A 258 -0.97 4.20 20.82
C LEU A 258 0.01 3.74 19.75
N TYR A 259 1.22 4.31 19.71
CA TYR A 259 2.28 3.82 18.84
C TYR A 259 2.56 2.34 19.10
N GLN A 260 2.89 1.98 20.35
CA GLN A 260 3.19 0.59 20.74
C GLN A 260 2.04 -0.37 20.42
N TYR A 261 0.79 0.04 20.67
CA TYR A 261 -0.37 -0.76 20.33
C TYR A 261 -0.42 -1.05 18.83
N LEU A 262 -0.33 -0.02 17.99
CA LEU A 262 -0.40 -0.17 16.54
C LEU A 262 0.80 -0.98 15.99
N SER A 263 2.00 -0.76 16.51
CA SER A 263 3.21 -1.51 16.14
C SER A 263 3.13 -2.99 16.51
N SER A 264 2.39 -3.33 17.58
CA SER A 264 2.20 -4.71 18.04
C SER A 264 1.21 -5.51 17.20
N VAL A 265 0.36 -4.85 16.39
CA VAL A 265 -0.68 -5.54 15.60
C VAL A 265 -0.05 -6.54 14.64
N GLN A 266 -0.67 -7.70 14.48
CA GLN A 266 -0.27 -8.75 13.55
C GLN A 266 -1.41 -9.05 12.58
N GLY A 267 -1.07 -9.49 11.36
CA GLY A 267 -2.04 -9.80 10.32
C GLY A 267 -2.77 -8.56 9.80
N LEU A 268 -4.02 -8.75 9.37
CA LEU A 268 -4.85 -7.70 8.79
C LEU A 268 -5.99 -7.33 9.75
N GLY A 269 -6.31 -6.05 9.87
CA GLY A 269 -7.42 -5.54 10.66
C GLY A 269 -7.71 -4.10 10.29
N GLY A 270 -8.53 -3.39 11.07
CA GLY A 270 -8.73 -1.97 10.79
C GLY A 270 -9.49 -1.22 11.85
N PHE A 271 -9.52 0.10 11.65
CA PHE A 271 -10.09 1.09 12.55
C PHE A 271 -10.92 2.11 11.77
N GLN A 272 -12.13 2.35 12.26
CA GLN A 272 -12.92 3.49 11.81
C GLN A 272 -12.42 4.75 12.52
N ASP A 273 -12.00 5.75 11.74
CA ASP A 273 -11.58 7.07 12.20
C ASP A 273 -12.77 7.98 12.58
N HIS A 274 -12.47 9.13 13.16
CA HIS A 274 -13.46 10.02 13.75
C HIS A 274 -13.94 11.09 12.76
N PHE A 275 -14.88 10.75 11.88
CA PHE A 275 -15.40 11.68 10.86
C PHE A 275 -15.95 12.98 11.46
N ASP A 276 -16.78 12.87 12.51
CA ASP A 276 -17.39 14.05 13.16
C ASP A 276 -16.34 15.02 13.71
N TRP A 277 -15.22 14.49 14.22
CA TRP A 277 -14.09 15.29 14.66
C TRP A 277 -13.41 15.98 13.49
N TRP A 278 -13.16 15.26 12.39
CA TRP A 278 -12.59 15.84 11.18
C TRP A 278 -13.45 16.97 10.61
N ALA A 279 -14.76 16.75 10.50
CA ALA A 279 -15.73 17.75 10.08
C ALA A 279 -15.76 18.98 11.02
N SER A 280 -15.74 18.76 12.34
CA SER A 280 -15.70 19.86 13.33
C SER A 280 -14.41 20.69 13.29
N ASN A 281 -13.34 20.13 12.72
CA ASN A 281 -12.06 20.81 12.48
C ASN A 281 -11.93 21.25 11.00
N THR A 282 -13.06 21.56 10.37
CA THR A 282 -13.15 22.11 9.00
C THR A 282 -12.40 21.29 7.96
N PHE A 283 -12.40 19.96 8.11
CA PHE A 283 -11.69 19.02 7.24
C PHE A 283 -10.17 19.24 7.15
N SER A 284 -9.59 19.98 8.09
CA SER A 284 -8.14 20.26 8.11
C SER A 284 -7.32 19.12 8.70
N ILE A 285 -6.00 19.21 8.54
CA ILE A 285 -5.00 18.32 9.16
C ILE A 285 -5.20 18.14 10.68
N ARG A 286 -5.76 19.13 11.39
CA ARG A 286 -5.99 19.05 12.85
C ARG A 286 -7.06 18.03 13.23
N GLY A 287 -7.98 17.75 12.31
CA GLY A 287 -9.01 16.75 12.46
C GLY A 287 -8.70 15.43 11.76
N GLY A 288 -7.56 15.36 11.06
CA GLY A 288 -7.19 14.23 10.21
C GLY A 288 -6.97 12.93 10.96
N LYS A 289 -6.74 11.85 10.20
CA LYS A 289 -6.44 10.51 10.73
C LYS A 289 -5.08 10.57 11.43
N PRO A 290 -5.00 10.31 12.74
CA PRO A 290 -3.73 10.37 13.43
C PRO A 290 -2.81 9.22 12.98
N LEU A 291 -1.53 9.54 12.79
CA LEU A 291 -0.46 8.60 12.50
C LEU A 291 0.72 8.91 13.41
N TRP A 292 1.27 7.91 14.09
CA TRP A 292 2.48 8.06 14.89
C TRP A 292 3.68 7.50 14.14
N VAL A 293 4.76 8.27 14.12
CA VAL A 293 6.04 7.90 13.52
C VAL A 293 7.13 8.07 14.56
N ASP A 294 7.87 6.99 14.82
CA ASP A 294 9.05 7.02 15.67
C ASP A 294 10.32 6.88 14.83
N PRO A 295 11.05 7.98 14.57
CA PRO A 295 12.30 7.92 13.81
C PRO A 295 13.40 7.18 14.59
N PHE A 296 13.25 6.96 15.89
CA PHE A 296 14.21 6.26 16.74
C PHE A 296 13.95 4.74 16.78
N ASP A 297 12.82 4.27 16.26
CA ASP A 297 12.51 2.84 16.19
C ASP A 297 13.22 2.19 15.00
N GLN A 298 14.21 1.36 15.30
CA GLN A 298 15.00 0.65 14.28
C GLN A 298 14.32 -0.64 13.78
N HIS A 299 13.17 -1.01 14.34
CA HIS A 299 12.51 -2.29 14.08
C HIS A 299 11.19 -2.14 13.35
N ILE A 300 10.53 -0.98 13.43
CA ILE A 300 9.20 -0.75 12.86
C ILE A 300 9.23 0.44 11.90
N GLN A 301 8.54 0.33 10.77
CA GLN A 301 8.21 1.45 9.91
C GLN A 301 6.71 1.49 9.65
N HIS A 302 6.07 2.62 9.92
CA HIS A 302 4.68 2.86 9.58
C HIS A 302 4.60 3.58 8.22
N ILE A 303 3.71 3.12 7.34
CA ILE A 303 3.45 3.77 6.04
C ILE A 303 1.93 3.95 5.90
N PHE A 304 1.47 5.15 5.58
CA PHE A 304 0.07 5.48 5.37
C PHE A 304 -0.17 5.79 3.89
N ILE A 305 -1.12 5.06 3.29
CA ILE A 305 -1.53 5.20 1.89
C ILE A 305 -2.97 5.69 1.86
N ASP A 306 -3.19 6.84 1.23
CA ASP A 306 -4.50 7.50 1.15
C ASP A 306 -4.55 8.40 -0.09
N ASP A 307 -5.67 8.44 -0.80
CA ASP A 307 -5.84 9.28 -1.99
C ASP A 307 -5.84 10.78 -1.66
N ASN A 308 -6.15 11.15 -0.41
CA ASN A 308 -6.25 12.53 0.08
C ASN A 308 -5.01 12.99 0.88
N ILE A 309 -3.89 12.29 0.78
CA ILE A 309 -2.60 12.85 1.18
C ILE A 309 -2.16 13.88 0.13
N ARG A 310 -1.76 15.06 0.59
CA ARG A 310 -1.16 16.13 -0.24
C ARG A 310 0.19 16.53 0.34
N GLN A 311 1.05 17.12 -0.49
CA GLN A 311 2.33 17.70 -0.06
C GLN A 311 2.18 19.11 0.55
N ASN A 312 0.97 19.66 0.57
CA ASN A 312 0.63 20.84 1.34
C ASN A 312 -0.20 20.43 2.57
N ASP A 313 -0.04 21.18 3.66
CA ASP A 313 -0.73 20.89 4.93
C ASP A 313 -2.15 21.49 4.98
N GLU A 314 -2.53 22.28 3.97
CA GLU A 314 -3.82 22.97 3.94
C GLU A 314 -4.99 22.00 3.69
N ASP A 315 -4.78 20.99 2.85
CA ASP A 315 -5.83 20.08 2.38
C ASP A 315 -5.36 18.62 2.40
N THR A 316 -4.91 18.14 3.56
CA THR A 316 -4.42 16.77 3.74
C THR A 316 -5.14 16.05 4.89
N ILE A 317 -5.39 14.77 4.69
CA ILE A 317 -6.29 13.98 5.55
C ILE A 317 -5.60 13.29 6.73
N VAL A 318 -4.28 13.17 6.72
CA VAL A 318 -3.49 12.50 7.77
C VAL A 318 -2.87 13.54 8.67
N GLN A 319 -2.92 13.32 9.99
CA GLN A 319 -2.26 14.12 11.00
C GLN A 319 -1.01 13.39 11.52
N PRO A 320 0.19 13.67 10.98
CA PRO A 320 1.39 12.95 11.36
C PRO A 320 1.96 13.48 12.68
N LYS A 321 2.22 12.58 13.62
CA LYS A 321 2.78 12.83 14.94
C LYS A 321 4.13 12.14 15.05
N VAL A 322 5.21 12.92 15.08
CA VAL A 322 6.59 12.43 15.11
C VAL A 322 7.14 12.54 16.52
N PHE A 323 7.66 11.44 17.08
CA PHE A 323 8.32 11.46 18.39
C PHE A 323 9.60 12.31 18.34
N VAL A 324 9.83 13.09 19.40
CA VAL A 324 10.95 14.04 19.47
C VAL A 324 12.16 13.53 20.25
N ASP A 325 11.96 12.50 21.08
CA ASP A 325 13.01 11.90 21.89
C ASP A 325 12.89 10.35 21.93
N PRO A 326 14.03 9.63 21.97
CA PRO A 326 14.05 8.17 22.02
C PRO A 326 13.32 7.65 23.26
N GLY A 327 12.32 6.78 23.07
CA GLY A 327 11.50 6.26 24.17
C GLY A 327 10.55 7.28 24.82
N GLY A 328 10.57 8.54 24.37
CA GLY A 328 9.73 9.63 24.87
C GLY A 328 8.23 9.45 24.70
N ALA A 329 7.44 10.26 25.42
CA ALA A 329 5.98 10.28 25.28
C ALA A 329 5.45 11.43 24.42
N ASN A 330 6.32 12.36 24.03
CA ASN A 330 5.95 13.60 23.35
C ASN A 330 6.14 13.49 21.83
N THR A 331 5.24 14.14 21.10
CA THR A 331 5.31 14.23 19.63
C THR A 331 5.15 15.67 19.18
N ARG A 332 5.77 16.01 18.05
CA ARG A 332 5.40 17.20 17.26
C ARG A 332 4.50 16.78 16.10
N THR A 333 3.68 17.70 15.60
CA THR A 333 3.03 17.50 14.29
C THR A 333 4.04 17.84 13.20
N ALA A 334 4.29 16.90 12.28
CA ALA A 334 5.15 17.13 11.12
C ALA A 334 4.33 17.62 9.93
N SER A 335 4.97 18.35 9.01
CA SER A 335 4.34 18.64 7.72
C SER A 335 4.25 17.35 6.91
N THR A 336 3.27 17.24 6.03
CA THR A 336 3.15 16.06 5.17
C THR A 336 4.27 15.97 4.16
N SER A 337 4.80 17.10 3.70
CA SER A 337 5.97 17.17 2.82
C SER A 337 7.22 16.57 3.44
N GLU A 338 7.40 16.68 4.77
CA GLU A 338 8.53 16.09 5.49
C GLU A 338 8.52 14.55 5.41
N LEU A 339 7.32 13.96 5.31
CA LEU A 339 7.09 12.53 5.43
C LEU A 339 6.63 11.87 4.12
N TYR A 340 6.46 12.68 3.06
CA TYR A 340 6.02 12.22 1.76
C TYR A 340 7.04 11.26 1.16
N ASP A 341 6.56 10.13 0.65
CA ASP A 341 7.37 9.02 0.15
C ASP A 341 8.38 8.47 1.17
N ILE A 342 8.14 8.69 2.47
CA ILE A 342 8.91 8.12 3.59
C ILE A 342 7.96 7.31 4.49
N THR A 343 6.87 7.95 4.95
CA THR A 343 5.79 7.31 5.70
C THR A 343 4.40 7.67 5.18
N LEU A 344 4.28 8.59 4.22
CA LEU A 344 3.02 9.02 3.62
C LEU A 344 3.04 8.83 2.11
N VAL A 345 1.98 8.26 1.54
CA VAL A 345 1.84 8.03 0.10
C VAL A 345 0.47 8.54 -0.35
N GLN A 346 0.46 9.49 -1.29
CA GLN A 346 -0.75 9.81 -2.04
C GLN A 346 -1.05 8.66 -3.01
N ASN A 347 -2.23 8.06 -2.89
CA ASN A 347 -2.63 6.98 -3.81
C ASN A 347 -2.90 7.51 -5.22
N ASP A 348 -2.34 6.83 -6.22
CA ASP A 348 -2.67 7.00 -7.64
C ASP A 348 -3.66 5.90 -8.02
N LEU A 349 -4.96 6.23 -8.02
CA LEU A 349 -6.00 5.23 -8.27
C LEU A 349 -5.88 4.62 -9.67
N LEU A 350 -5.53 5.41 -10.68
CA LEU A 350 -5.41 4.91 -12.06
C LEU A 350 -4.27 3.92 -12.18
N ARG A 351 -3.11 4.23 -11.57
CA ARG A 351 -2.01 3.26 -11.48
C ARG A 351 -2.34 2.06 -10.61
N ALA A 352 -3.01 2.25 -9.48
CA ALA A 352 -3.43 1.14 -8.62
C ALA A 352 -4.39 0.18 -9.33
N ILE A 353 -5.17 0.65 -10.30
CA ILE A 353 -6.02 -0.20 -11.16
C ILE A 353 -5.21 -0.91 -12.25
N SER A 354 -4.30 -0.20 -12.92
CA SER A 354 -3.62 -0.68 -14.12
C SER A 354 -2.33 -1.47 -13.89
N ASP A 355 -1.69 -1.28 -12.73
CA ASP A 355 -0.42 -1.90 -12.38
C ASP A 355 -0.58 -2.77 -11.13
N PRO A 356 -0.55 -4.11 -11.28
CA PRO A 356 -0.66 -5.04 -10.15
C PRO A 356 0.40 -4.82 -9.07
N ASN A 357 1.58 -4.29 -9.42
CA ASN A 357 2.70 -4.11 -8.49
C ASN A 357 2.74 -2.72 -7.86
N TYR A 358 1.78 -1.85 -8.18
CA TYR A 358 1.78 -0.44 -7.77
C TYR A 358 2.08 -0.24 -6.29
N PHE A 359 1.33 -0.89 -5.40
CA PHE A 359 1.52 -0.72 -3.95
C PHE A 359 2.88 -1.22 -3.47
N THR A 360 3.35 -2.34 -4.02
CA THR A 360 4.67 -2.90 -3.72
C THR A 360 5.77 -1.91 -4.10
N GLU A 361 5.68 -1.28 -5.27
CA GLU A 361 6.62 -0.23 -5.69
C GLU A 361 6.59 0.98 -4.74
N ARG A 362 5.40 1.47 -4.37
CA ARG A 362 5.27 2.60 -3.44
C ARG A 362 5.89 2.31 -2.07
N ILE A 363 5.67 1.11 -1.54
CA ILE A 363 6.24 0.68 -0.27
C ILE A 363 7.77 0.60 -0.36
N ARG A 364 8.32 0.03 -1.43
CA ARG A 364 9.78 -0.02 -1.64
C ARG A 364 10.40 1.38 -1.66
N ILE A 365 9.79 2.33 -2.37
CA ILE A 365 10.22 3.74 -2.37
C ILE A 365 10.23 4.31 -0.95
N CYS A 366 9.17 4.08 -0.16
CA CYS A 366 9.13 4.51 1.24
C CYS A 366 10.24 3.92 2.08
N GLN A 367 10.56 2.64 1.90
CA GLN A 367 11.64 1.98 2.65
C GLN A 367 13.01 2.54 2.29
N GLU A 368 13.30 2.70 0.99
CA GLU A 368 14.56 3.27 0.51
C GLU A 368 14.76 4.70 1.01
N ASN A 369 13.69 5.52 0.96
CA ASN A 369 13.74 6.89 1.44
C ASN A 369 13.86 6.98 2.96
N TYR A 370 13.19 6.10 3.70
CA TYR A 370 13.31 6.03 5.16
C TYR A 370 14.74 5.70 5.59
N GLU A 371 15.36 4.71 4.96
CA GLU A 371 16.75 4.34 5.24
C GLU A 371 17.73 5.49 4.91
N ARG A 372 17.54 6.17 3.77
CA ARG A 372 18.35 7.36 3.43
C ARG A 372 18.17 8.51 4.44
N ASN A 373 16.94 8.75 4.88
CA ASN A 373 16.62 9.82 5.83
C ASN A 373 17.29 9.58 7.20
N LEU A 374 17.26 8.33 7.69
CA LEU A 374 17.94 7.96 8.93
C LEU A 374 19.47 8.13 8.84
N GLN A 375 20.07 7.77 7.70
CA GLN A 375 21.51 7.94 7.48
C GLN A 375 21.93 9.42 7.44
N GLN A 376 21.09 10.29 6.86
CA GLN A 376 21.35 11.73 6.81
C GLN A 376 21.13 12.42 8.16
N GLY A 377 20.19 11.94 8.99
CA GLY A 377 19.94 12.47 10.34
C GLY A 377 20.92 12.00 11.41
N ALA A 378 21.72 10.97 11.13
CA ALA A 378 22.76 10.45 12.02
C ALA A 378 24.15 11.09 11.80
N GLY A 379 24.27 12.00 10.82
CA GLY A 379 25.52 12.67 10.42
C GLY A 379 25.77 14.03 11.04
#